data_AF-A0A6M6JX13-F1
#
_entry.id   AF-A0A6M6JX13-F1
#
_cell.length_a   1.000
_cell.length_b   1.000
_cell.length_c   1.000
_cell.angle_alpha   90.00
_cell.angle_beta   90.00
_cell.angle_gamma   90.00
#
_symmetry.space_group_name_H-M   'P 1'
#
loop_
_entity.id
_entity.type
_entity.pdbx_description
1 polymer ?
#
loop_
_entity_poly.entity_id
_entity_poly.type
_entity_poly.pdbx_seq_one_letter_code
_entity_poly.pdbx_strand_id
1 'polypeptide(L)'
;MARGTLAEFAEVVHPDAVNREAASEPPACRGRGPAAFHATAEWMRGIFDDLAWEVHEAVVDGDLVAVHTTMSGRQTGVFVGYGADGRPAQAFPARGRSFATTQTHWLRVRDGKVVEHWANRDDLGTSQQLGWTPPSPAYLVRVLLATRKARRG
;
A
#
# COMPACT_ATOMS: atom_id res chain seq x y z
N MET A 1 9.97 -11.50 3.53
CA MET A 1 8.69 -11.46 2.78
C MET A 1 7.60 -10.99 3.72
N ALA A 2 6.82 -9.99 3.32
CA ALA A 2 5.66 -9.51 4.05
C ALA A 2 4.54 -10.56 4.04
N ARG A 3 4.57 -11.47 5.02
CA ARG A 3 3.54 -12.50 5.26
C ARG A 3 2.60 -12.02 6.38
N GLY A 4 1.54 -12.78 6.64
CA GLY A 4 0.56 -12.46 7.67
C GLY A 4 -0.85 -12.84 7.24
N THR A 5 -1.49 -13.69 8.02
CA THR A 5 -2.87 -14.15 7.93
C THR A 5 -3.81 -13.18 8.63
N LEU A 6 -5.11 -13.25 8.33
CA LEU A 6 -6.11 -12.44 9.02
C LEU A 6 -6.09 -12.64 10.56
N ALA A 7 -5.76 -13.84 11.04
CA ALA A 7 -5.65 -14.11 12.47
C ALA A 7 -4.49 -13.31 13.11
N GLU A 8 -3.31 -13.30 12.48
CA GLU A 8 -2.17 -12.51 12.94
C GLU A 8 -2.48 -10.99 12.89
N PHE A 9 -3.23 -10.53 11.89
CA PHE A 9 -3.73 -9.15 11.88
C PHE A 9 -4.68 -8.87 13.06
N ALA A 10 -5.54 -9.82 13.43
CA ALA A 10 -6.47 -9.66 14.56
C ALA A 10 -5.76 -9.58 15.92
N GLU A 11 -4.54 -10.11 16.04
CA GLU A 11 -3.71 -9.99 17.23
C GLU A 11 -3.18 -8.57 17.43
N VAL A 12 -2.81 -7.88 16.34
CA VAL A 12 -2.10 -6.58 16.43
C VAL A 12 -2.91 -5.37 15.97
N VAL A 13 -4.03 -5.56 15.27
CA VAL A 13 -4.92 -4.49 14.79
C VAL A 13 -6.19 -4.44 15.64
N HIS A 14 -6.53 -3.25 16.13
CA HIS A 14 -7.71 -3.02 16.95
C HIS A 14 -8.99 -3.18 16.11
N PRO A 15 -10.11 -3.71 16.63
CA PRO A 15 -11.37 -3.84 15.87
C PRO A 15 -11.89 -2.53 15.22
N ASP A 16 -11.74 -1.41 15.91
CA ASP A 16 -12.10 -0.08 15.40
C ASP A 16 -11.06 0.57 14.48
N ALA A 17 -9.94 -0.11 14.18
CA ALA A 17 -8.79 0.52 13.55
C ALA A 17 -9.13 1.15 12.20
N VAL A 18 -8.52 2.30 11.91
CA VAL A 18 -8.68 2.99 10.62
C VAL A 18 -7.34 3.23 9.97
N ASN A 19 -7.27 2.98 8.66
CA ASN A 19 -6.14 3.34 7.82
C ASN A 19 -6.49 4.61 7.03
N ARG A 20 -5.80 5.73 7.29
CA ARG A 20 -6.04 6.99 6.57
C ARG A 20 -5.62 6.91 5.09
N GLU A 21 -4.69 6.02 4.76
CA GLU A 21 -4.22 5.80 3.38
C GLU A 21 -5.23 5.03 2.51
N ALA A 22 -6.22 4.37 3.12
CA ALA A 22 -7.16 3.51 2.42
C ALA A 22 -8.05 4.24 1.39
N ALA A 23 -8.12 5.57 1.44
CA ALA A 23 -8.92 6.37 0.51
C ALA A 23 -8.51 6.18 -0.96
N SER A 24 -7.24 5.88 -1.24
CA SER A 24 -6.73 5.58 -2.58
C SER A 24 -6.61 4.09 -2.90
N GLU A 25 -6.98 3.23 -1.95
CA GLU A 25 -6.91 1.77 -2.03
C GLU A 25 -8.27 1.17 -2.50
N PRO A 26 -8.31 -0.13 -2.86
CA PRO A 26 -9.55 -0.82 -3.20
C PRO A 26 -10.65 -0.66 -2.14
N PRO A 27 -11.95 -0.72 -2.49
CA PRO A 27 -13.05 -0.58 -1.54
C PRO A 27 -12.97 -1.51 -0.33
N ALA A 28 -12.47 -2.73 -0.50
CA ALA A 28 -12.31 -3.71 0.59
C ALA A 28 -11.35 -3.22 1.70
N CYS A 29 -10.43 -2.31 1.40
CA CYS A 29 -9.45 -1.77 2.34
C CYS A 29 -10.01 -0.62 3.20
N ARG A 30 -11.19 -0.08 2.85
CA ARG A 30 -11.76 1.14 3.45
C ARG A 30 -12.63 0.88 4.68
N GLY A 31 -12.67 -0.36 5.15
CA GLY A 31 -13.37 -0.76 6.35
C GLY A 31 -12.63 -0.38 7.63
N ARG A 32 -13.09 -0.95 8.75
CA ARG A 32 -12.42 -0.88 10.04
C ARG A 32 -11.78 -2.22 10.40
N GLY A 33 -10.75 -2.14 11.22
CA GLY A 33 -10.18 -3.28 11.92
C GLY A 33 -9.35 -4.23 11.07
N PRO A 34 -9.07 -5.43 11.61
CA PRO A 34 -8.11 -6.38 11.02
C PRO A 34 -8.40 -6.76 9.57
N ALA A 35 -9.69 -6.92 9.21
CA ALA A 35 -10.09 -7.30 7.86
C ALA A 35 -9.70 -6.25 6.82
N ALA A 36 -9.86 -4.96 7.14
CA ALA A 36 -9.51 -3.86 6.25
C ALA A 36 -7.98 -3.77 6.03
N PHE A 37 -7.20 -3.90 7.10
CA PHE A 37 -5.73 -3.89 7.03
C PHE A 37 -5.19 -5.13 6.30
N HIS A 38 -5.79 -6.30 6.53
CA HIS A 38 -5.44 -7.52 5.79
C HIS A 38 -5.73 -7.38 4.30
N ALA A 39 -6.87 -6.78 3.92
CA ALA A 39 -7.19 -6.49 2.53
C ALA A 39 -6.16 -5.58 1.86
N THR A 40 -5.63 -4.57 2.56
CA THR A 40 -4.50 -3.76 2.07
C THR A 40 -3.26 -4.63 1.81
N ALA A 41 -2.92 -5.52 2.75
CA ALA A 41 -1.78 -6.41 2.61
C ALA A 41 -1.94 -7.38 1.43
N GLU A 42 -3.12 -7.97 1.23
CA GLU A 42 -3.42 -8.84 0.09
C GLU A 42 -3.33 -8.10 -1.23
N TRP A 43 -3.86 -6.88 -1.29
CA TRP A 43 -3.76 -6.02 -2.47
C TRP A 43 -2.31 -5.74 -2.84
N MET A 44 -1.46 -5.37 -1.88
CA MET A 44 -0.04 -5.12 -2.14
C MET A 44 0.72 -6.40 -2.55
N ARG A 45 0.46 -7.53 -1.88
CA ARG A 45 1.06 -8.84 -2.23
C ARG A 45 0.65 -9.33 -3.62
N GLY A 46 -0.54 -8.95 -4.10
CA GLY A 46 -0.97 -9.24 -5.47
C GLY A 46 -0.28 -8.39 -6.55
N ILE A 47 0.40 -7.30 -6.16
CA ILE A 47 1.08 -6.37 -7.07
C ILE A 47 2.58 -6.61 -7.09
N PHE A 48 3.17 -6.88 -5.92
CA PHE A 48 4.61 -6.92 -5.72
C PHE A 48 5.07 -8.30 -5.25
N ASP A 49 5.97 -8.90 -6.03
CA ASP A 49 6.75 -10.05 -5.60
C ASP A 49 7.85 -9.56 -4.63
N ASP A 50 8.29 -10.46 -3.74
CA ASP A 50 9.36 -10.22 -2.77
C ASP A 50 9.16 -8.97 -1.90
N LEU A 51 7.91 -8.55 -1.71
CA LEU A 51 7.55 -7.39 -0.91
C LEU A 51 8.11 -7.51 0.51
N ALA A 52 8.84 -6.50 0.95
CA ALA A 52 9.51 -6.46 2.25
C ALA A 52 9.58 -5.04 2.82
N TRP A 53 9.62 -4.97 4.15
CA TRP A 53 9.91 -3.76 4.89
C TRP A 53 11.12 -4.00 5.78
N GLU A 54 12.11 -3.11 5.69
CA GLU A 54 13.21 -2.98 6.62
C GLU A 54 12.88 -1.84 7.58
N VAL A 55 12.90 -2.09 8.89
CA VAL A 55 12.69 -1.07 9.91
C VAL A 55 14.05 -0.50 10.31
N HIS A 56 14.23 0.81 10.09
CA HIS A 56 15.45 1.51 10.47
C HIS A 56 15.36 2.02 11.89
N GLU A 57 14.26 2.69 12.21
CA GLU A 57 14.04 3.37 13.48
C GLU A 57 12.56 3.29 13.86
N ALA A 58 12.30 3.22 15.17
CA ALA A 58 10.97 3.37 15.74
C ALA A 58 11.06 4.25 16.98
N VAL A 59 10.21 5.27 17.04
CA VAL A 59 10.09 6.19 18.17
C VAL A 59 8.69 6.09 18.74
N VAL A 60 8.57 6.06 20.06
CA VAL A 60 7.31 5.98 20.79
C VAL A 60 7.16 7.22 21.67
N ASP A 61 6.01 7.88 21.56
CA ASP A 61 5.61 8.98 22.43
C ASP A 61 4.14 8.77 22.86
N GLY A 62 3.94 8.35 24.12
CA GLY A 62 2.63 7.99 24.64
C GLY A 62 1.97 6.86 23.83
N ASP A 63 0.85 7.17 23.18
CA ASP A 63 0.08 6.25 22.34
C ASP A 63 0.48 6.30 20.85
N LEU A 64 1.44 7.14 20.49
CA LEU A 64 1.90 7.36 19.12
C LEU A 64 3.22 6.64 18.87
N VAL A 65 3.30 5.94 17.74
CA VAL A 65 4.52 5.29 17.25
C VAL A 65 4.81 5.81 15.84
N ALA A 66 6.03 6.29 15.62
CA ALA A 66 6.54 6.62 14.30
C ALA A 66 7.62 5.60 13.92
N VAL A 67 7.50 5.01 12.73
CA VAL A 67 8.43 3.99 12.21
C VAL A 67 9.00 4.45 10.89
N HIS A 68 10.32 4.62 10.81
CA HIS A 68 11.02 4.84 9.55
C HIS A 68 11.42 3.49 8.96
N THR A 69 11.03 3.27 7.70
CA THR A 69 11.25 2.01 7.01
C THR A 69 11.71 2.21 5.57
N THR A 70 12.35 1.19 4.99
CA THR A 70 12.44 1.02 3.54
C THR A 70 11.48 -0.07 3.10
N MET A 71 10.55 0.27 2.21
CA MET A 71 9.75 -0.72 1.47
C MET A 71 10.47 -1.10 0.19
N SER A 72 10.53 -2.39 -0.13
CA SER A 72 11.10 -2.89 -1.38
C SER A 72 10.27 -4.04 -1.96
N GLY A 73 10.43 -4.27 -3.26
CA GLY A 73 9.78 -5.37 -3.96
C GLY A 73 9.94 -5.27 -5.47
N ARG A 74 9.34 -6.22 -6.21
CA ARG A 74 9.32 -6.26 -7.66
C ARG A 74 7.90 -6.18 -8.19
N GLN A 75 7.59 -5.17 -9.01
CA GLN A 75 6.25 -5.05 -9.58
C GLN A 75 6.03 -6.08 -10.70
N THR A 76 5.17 -7.06 -10.42
CA THR A 76 4.77 -8.13 -11.32
C THR A 76 3.28 -8.05 -11.68
N GLY A 77 2.46 -7.51 -10.77
CA GLY A 77 1.05 -7.22 -10.98
C GLY A 77 0.76 -5.78 -11.46
N VAL A 78 -0.50 -5.54 -11.82
CA VAL A 78 -0.98 -4.20 -12.18
C VAL A 78 -1.29 -3.43 -10.89
N PHE A 79 -0.62 -2.30 -10.66
CA PHE A 79 -1.01 -1.40 -9.57
C PHE A 79 -2.24 -0.61 -10.01
N VAL A 80 -3.32 -0.61 -9.22
CA VAL A 80 -4.53 0.17 -9.51
C VAL A 80 -4.75 1.14 -8.37
N GLY A 81 -4.63 2.44 -8.64
CA GLY A 81 -5.05 3.49 -7.72
C GLY A 81 -6.55 3.77 -7.86
N TYR A 82 -7.22 4.01 -6.74
CA TYR A 82 -8.67 4.24 -6.69
C TYR A 82 -8.99 5.70 -6.33
N GLY A 83 -10.10 6.21 -6.85
CA GLY A 83 -10.65 7.49 -6.45
C GLY A 83 -11.40 7.43 -5.13
N ALA A 84 -11.74 8.59 -4.57
CA ALA A 84 -12.55 8.68 -3.35
C ALA A 84 -13.92 7.98 -3.50
N ASP A 85 -14.45 7.88 -4.73
CA ASP A 85 -15.68 7.18 -5.09
C ASP A 85 -15.56 5.63 -5.10
N GLY A 86 -14.36 5.10 -4.83
CA GLY A 86 -14.11 3.66 -4.83
C GLY A 86 -13.90 3.05 -6.21
N ARG A 87 -13.81 3.88 -7.27
CA ARG A 87 -13.61 3.40 -8.65
C ARG A 87 -12.14 3.46 -9.05
N PRO A 88 -11.67 2.56 -9.93
CA PRO A 88 -10.31 2.64 -10.48
C PRO A 88 -10.04 3.98 -11.17
N ALA A 89 -9.13 4.76 -10.61
CA ALA A 89 -8.71 6.06 -11.14
C ALA A 89 -7.66 5.86 -12.23
N GLN A 90 -6.59 5.11 -11.93
CA GLN A 90 -5.49 4.84 -12.85
C GLN A 90 -4.88 3.47 -12.57
N ALA A 91 -4.52 2.74 -13.63
CA ALA A 91 -3.84 1.46 -13.53
C ALA A 91 -2.47 1.51 -14.21
N PHE A 92 -1.45 1.06 -13.51
CA PHE A 92 -0.05 1.05 -13.92
C PHE A 92 0.41 -0.39 -14.15
N PRO A 93 0.50 -0.83 -15.42
CA PRO A 93 0.97 -2.18 -15.74
C PRO A 93 2.41 -2.38 -15.30
N ALA A 94 2.69 -3.58 -14.79
CA ALA A 94 4.04 -4.01 -14.45
C ALA A 94 5.01 -3.83 -15.64
N ARG A 95 6.21 -3.36 -15.29
CA ARG A 95 7.38 -3.36 -16.17
C ARG A 95 8.44 -4.37 -15.72
N GLY A 96 8.14 -5.17 -14.68
CA GLY A 96 9.07 -6.15 -14.11
C GLY A 96 10.27 -5.50 -13.43
N ARG A 97 10.10 -4.29 -12.89
CA ARG A 97 11.17 -3.54 -12.21
C ARG A 97 11.03 -3.69 -10.70
N SER A 98 12.18 -3.67 -10.03
CA SER A 98 12.25 -3.60 -8.58
C SER A 98 12.32 -2.17 -8.11
N PHE A 99 11.93 -1.94 -6.87
CA PHE A 99 12.06 -0.66 -6.18
C PHE A 99 12.53 -0.88 -4.74
N ALA A 100 13.13 0.16 -4.16
CA ALA A 100 13.38 0.31 -2.74
C ALA A 100 13.26 1.80 -2.38
N THR A 101 12.33 2.14 -1.50
CA THR A 101 12.01 3.54 -1.16
C THR A 101 11.67 3.69 0.31
N THR A 102 12.04 4.82 0.89
CA THR A 102 11.77 5.11 2.30
C THR A 102 10.31 5.50 2.53
N GLN A 103 9.82 5.16 3.71
CA GLN A 103 8.48 5.47 4.19
C GLN A 103 8.54 5.74 5.69
N THR A 104 7.74 6.68 6.17
CA THR A 104 7.44 6.80 7.60
C THR A 104 6.00 6.42 7.85
N HIS A 105 5.80 5.42 8.70
CA HIS A 105 4.48 5.00 9.16
C HIS A 105 4.23 5.54 10.55
N TRP A 106 3.04 6.10 10.74
CA TRP A 106 2.58 6.60 12.01
C TRP A 106 1.41 5.73 12.46
N LEU A 107 1.50 5.26 13.69
CA LEU A 107 0.54 4.34 14.29
C LEU A 107 0.06 4.94 15.60
N ARG A 108 -1.25 4.96 15.82
CA ARG A 108 -1.80 5.13 17.18
C ARG A 108 -2.10 3.76 17.75
N VAL A 109 -1.73 3.52 19.01
CA VAL A 109 -1.91 2.24 19.70
C VAL A 109 -2.86 2.40 20.88
N ARG A 110 -3.85 1.51 20.98
CA ARG A 110 -4.77 1.42 22.11
C ARG A 110 -4.98 -0.05 22.46
N ASP A 111 -5.01 -0.37 23.75
CA ASP A 111 -5.17 -1.75 24.25
C ASP A 111 -4.13 -2.72 23.66
N GLY A 112 -2.90 -2.22 23.46
CA GLY A 112 -1.80 -2.97 22.85
C GLY A 112 -1.93 -3.22 21.35
N LYS A 113 -2.91 -2.61 20.66
CA LYS A 113 -3.19 -2.81 19.24
C LYS A 113 -3.20 -1.51 18.45
N VAL A 114 -2.83 -1.57 17.17
CA VAL A 114 -2.92 -0.42 16.25
C VAL A 114 -4.39 -0.05 16.05
N VAL A 115 -4.78 1.17 16.44
CA VAL A 115 -6.13 1.72 16.26
C VAL A 115 -6.19 2.78 15.16
N GLU A 116 -5.05 3.27 14.70
CA GLU A 116 -4.98 4.23 13.60
C GLU A 116 -3.64 4.12 12.87
N HIS A 117 -3.66 4.29 11.55
CA HIS A 117 -2.47 4.31 10.70
C HIS A 117 -2.53 5.43 9.65
N TRP A 118 -1.41 6.12 9.45
CA TRP A 118 -1.16 6.99 8.29
C TRP A 118 0.32 6.96 7.91
N ALA A 119 0.66 7.41 6.70
CA ALA A 119 2.04 7.31 6.24
C ALA A 119 2.47 8.50 5.37
N ASN A 120 3.77 8.74 5.36
CA ASN A 120 4.43 9.50 4.31
C ASN A 120 5.30 8.52 3.52
N ARG A 121 5.06 8.43 2.21
CA ARG A 121 5.74 7.49 1.32
C ARG A 121 6.42 8.26 0.19
N ASP A 122 7.58 7.80 -0.24
CA ASP A 122 8.22 8.29 -1.47
C ASP A 122 7.59 7.67 -2.73
N ASP A 123 6.29 7.93 -2.94
CA ASP A 123 5.53 7.39 -4.07
C ASP A 123 6.11 7.90 -5.42
N LEU A 124 6.71 9.10 -5.45
CA LEU A 124 7.39 9.63 -6.62
C LEU A 124 8.65 8.83 -6.95
N GLY A 125 9.54 8.61 -5.98
CA GLY A 125 10.73 7.78 -6.14
C GLY A 125 10.38 6.35 -6.52
N THR A 126 9.32 5.78 -5.94
CA THR A 126 8.81 4.45 -6.33
C THR A 126 8.39 4.48 -7.80
N SER A 127 7.63 5.49 -8.22
CA SER A 127 7.18 5.63 -9.62
C SER A 127 8.33 5.77 -10.62
N GLN A 128 9.42 6.44 -10.23
CA GLN A 128 10.61 6.60 -11.05
C GLN A 128 11.37 5.28 -11.20
N GLN A 129 11.61 4.57 -10.09
CA GLN A 129 12.28 3.26 -10.10
C GLN A 129 11.48 2.22 -10.91
N LEU A 130 10.14 2.21 -10.76
CA LEU A 130 9.24 1.37 -11.55
C LEU A 130 9.07 1.81 -13.01
N GLY A 131 9.61 2.97 -13.37
CA GLY A 131 9.58 3.51 -14.73
C GLY A 131 8.19 3.96 -15.18
N TRP A 132 7.36 4.42 -14.25
CA TRP A 132 6.11 5.10 -14.55
C TRP A 132 6.36 6.58 -14.88
N THR A 133 7.39 7.17 -14.28
CA THR A 133 7.71 8.60 -14.38
C THR A 133 9.18 8.81 -14.76
N PRO A 134 9.49 9.57 -15.84
CA PRO A 134 8.58 10.02 -16.88
C PRO A 134 8.10 8.84 -17.75
N PRO A 135 6.83 8.84 -18.20
CA PRO A 135 6.31 7.76 -19.03
C PRO A 135 6.73 7.93 -20.50
N SER A 136 6.95 6.82 -21.19
CA SER A 136 7.03 6.83 -22.66
C SER A 136 5.62 6.85 -23.28
N PRO A 137 5.43 7.35 -24.51
CA PRO A 137 4.13 7.31 -25.19
C PRO A 137 3.53 5.89 -25.26
N ALA A 138 4.36 4.88 -25.54
CA ALA A 138 3.92 3.48 -25.56
C ALA A 138 3.45 3.00 -24.17
N TYR A 139 4.09 3.46 -23.09
CA TYR A 139 3.65 3.13 -21.74
C TYR A 139 2.32 3.80 -21.38
N LEU A 140 2.10 5.05 -21.80
CA LEU A 140 0.82 5.74 -21.62
C LEU A 140 -0.34 4.98 -22.28
N VAL A 141 -0.14 4.41 -23.46
CA VAL A 141 -1.16 3.55 -24.10
C VAL A 141 -1.46 2.32 -23.24
N ARG A 142 -0.44 1.67 -22.67
CA ARG A 142 -0.64 0.52 -21.77
C ARG A 142 -1.40 0.91 -20.51
N VAL A 143 -1.08 2.05 -19.90
CA VAL A 143 -1.80 2.62 -18.74
C VAL A 143 -3.27 2.87 -19.08
N LEU A 144 -3.56 3.47 -20.25
CA LEU A 144 -4.93 3.71 -20.71
C LEU A 144 -5.73 2.41 -20.87
N LEU A 145 -5.15 1.40 -21.53
CA LEU A 145 -5.79 0.10 -21.74
C LEU A 145 -6.05 -0.62 -20.41
N ALA A 146 -5.08 -0.62 -19.51
CA ALA A 146 -5.21 -1.22 -18.18
C ALA A 146 -6.26 -0.50 -17.34
N THR A 147 -6.30 0.83 -17.39
CA THR A 147 -7.30 1.63 -16.66
C THR A 147 -8.70 1.34 -17.19
N ARG A 148 -8.88 1.25 -18.51
CA ARG A 148 -10.16 0.86 -19.12
C ARG A 148 -10.59 -0.55 -18.72
N LYS A 149 -9.65 -1.50 -18.66
CA LYS A 149 -9.92 -2.88 -18.21
C LYS A 149 -10.35 -2.88 -16.73
N ALA A 150 -9.62 -2.18 -15.87
CA ALA A 150 -9.91 -2.10 -14.44
C ALA A 150 -11.30 -1.51 -14.17
N ARG A 151 -11.73 -0.49 -14.92
CA ARG A 151 -13.06 0.13 -14.77
C ARG A 151 -14.23 -0.72 -15.29
N ARG A 152 -13.97 -1.82 -16.01
CA ARG A 152 -15.00 -2.70 -16.58
C ARG A 152 -15.28 -3.94 -15.72
N GLY A 153 -14.35 -4.31 -14.84
CA GLY A 153 -14.52 -5.38 -13.85
C GLY A 153 -15.12 -4.81 -12.59
#